data_AF-A0A7H0VBA7-F1
#
_entry.id   AF-A0A7H0VBA7-F1
#
_cell.length_a   1.000
_cell.length_b   1.000
_cell.length_c   1.000
_cell.angle_alpha   90.00
_cell.angle_beta   90.00
_cell.angle_gamma   90.00
#
_symmetry.space_group_name_H-M   'P 1'
#
loop_
_entity.id
_entity.type
_entity.pdbx_description
1 polymer ?
#
loop_
_entity_poly.entity_id
_entity_poly.type
_entity_poly.pdbx_seq_one_letter_code
_entity_poly.pdbx_strand_id
1 'polypeptide(L)'
;MKRFSEVKEIDRSKIIVDPKLFQGRQSEFSEDTVKAIVSKGAYDRSAEPIILWYDAEREKYVVISGHSRFEASERLYKSGKQPDLKTMPAKLFLGDLDDAIDYATLESNRGSTEEGLVSDIQAYRRAVAKGFNREKLLSIFKPESKLNKLKDLSYLNPKGQFVEELSKSSARSFPYLERNSRWVGQLRKVLPQLTDSHEQELFNYFYKGKPSALKQGKDQFFDLVDKRVNRIDFDSNKALNLENRISANALTDPITEQLKDLEKDITEFQKRIQAKRQNIIRAKEAKVPDAEKIISTLQKEITQYEAAILRKMEDQNKLRQQKGKIERETVVDLFSQSEEIPAKKKPSEQIKEKTERLTDREYRESQVPKIVEKGDLANLIYDGQKYFGLKVKEVDFWKEIFSVLIVGFTF
;
A
#
# COMPACT_ATOMS: atom_id res chain seq x y z
N MET A 1 31.78 7.05 -30.56
CA MET A 1 30.57 6.92 -31.41
C MET A 1 29.68 8.13 -31.15
N LYS A 2 29.09 8.77 -32.17
CA LYS A 2 28.17 9.90 -31.95
C LYS A 2 26.88 9.37 -31.30
N ARG A 3 26.45 9.97 -30.17
CA ARG A 3 25.24 9.55 -29.43
C ARG A 3 23.94 10.09 -30.04
N PHE A 4 24.04 11.23 -30.73
CA PHE A 4 22.93 11.90 -31.39
C PHE A 4 23.26 12.21 -32.84
N SER A 5 22.24 12.23 -33.68
CA SER A 5 22.34 12.80 -35.02
C SER A 5 22.45 14.32 -34.99
N GLU A 6 22.74 14.91 -36.15
CA GLU A 6 22.45 16.32 -36.41
C GLU A 6 20.95 16.57 -36.36
N VAL A 7 20.57 17.84 -36.22
CA VAL A 7 19.16 18.25 -36.16
C VAL A 7 18.51 18.02 -37.52
N LYS A 8 17.33 17.40 -37.53
CA LYS A 8 16.53 17.13 -38.73
C LYS A 8 15.09 17.56 -38.50
N GLU A 9 14.42 17.98 -39.56
CA GLU A 9 12.97 18.20 -39.55
C GLU A 9 12.27 16.85 -39.72
N ILE A 10 11.44 16.47 -38.74
CA ILE A 10 10.69 15.22 -38.74
C ILE A 10 9.20 15.52 -38.81
N ASP A 11 8.48 14.84 -39.70
CA ASP A 11 7.03 14.96 -39.81
C ASP A 11 6.34 14.48 -38.53
N ARG A 12 5.50 15.34 -37.94
CA ARG A 12 4.80 15.05 -36.68
C ARG A 12 3.96 13.77 -36.73
N SER A 13 3.42 13.39 -37.89
CA SER A 13 2.62 12.17 -38.07
C SER A 13 3.40 10.87 -37.86
N LYS A 14 4.74 10.97 -37.90
CA LYS A 14 5.65 9.86 -37.62
C LYS A 14 6.12 9.85 -36.17
N ILE A 15 5.79 10.87 -35.37
CA ILE A 15 6.21 11.01 -33.98
C ILE A 15 5.09 10.53 -33.06
N ILE A 16 5.44 9.68 -32.10
CA ILE A 16 4.54 9.16 -31.07
C ILE A 16 5.16 9.41 -29.69
N VAL A 17 4.33 9.36 -28.66
CA VAL A 17 4.76 9.37 -27.26
C VAL A 17 4.45 8.00 -26.67
N ASP A 18 5.41 7.41 -25.95
CA ASP A 18 5.21 6.17 -25.20
C ASP A 18 5.65 6.38 -23.74
N PRO A 19 4.75 6.90 -22.89
CA PRO A 19 5.07 7.19 -21.50
C PRO A 19 5.46 5.93 -20.72
N LYS A 20 4.90 4.77 -21.06
CA LYS A 20 5.15 3.52 -20.31
C LYS A 20 6.60 3.06 -20.45
N LEU A 21 7.20 3.26 -21.63
CA LEU A 21 8.58 2.87 -21.91
C LEU A 21 9.59 3.95 -21.50
N PHE A 22 9.28 5.22 -21.75
CA PHE A 22 10.29 6.31 -21.67
C PHE A 22 10.01 7.36 -20.59
N GLN A 23 8.94 7.23 -19.80
CA GLN A 23 8.66 8.13 -18.69
C GLN A 23 8.36 7.36 -17.40
N GLY A 24 9.15 7.60 -16.34
CA GLY A 24 8.88 7.08 -14.98
C GLY A 24 7.73 7.79 -14.25
N ARG A 25 6.83 8.48 -14.97
CA ARG A 25 5.77 9.34 -14.42
C ARG A 25 4.38 8.74 -14.64
N GLN A 26 3.41 9.17 -13.83
CA GLN A 26 1.97 8.96 -14.06
C GLN A 26 1.40 9.97 -15.09
N SER A 27 2.03 11.14 -15.28
CA SER A 27 1.58 12.19 -16.20
C SER A 27 2.50 12.32 -17.42
N GLU A 28 1.93 12.39 -18.63
CA GLU A 28 2.65 12.35 -19.92
C GLU A 28 3.55 13.57 -20.22
N PHE A 29 3.33 14.70 -19.56
CA PHE A 29 4.10 15.95 -19.68
C PHE A 29 3.76 16.93 -18.55
N SER A 30 4.51 18.05 -18.46
CA SER A 30 4.22 19.14 -17.50
C SER A 30 3.24 20.14 -18.12
N GLU A 31 1.99 20.15 -17.64
CA GLU A 31 0.97 21.10 -18.10
C GLU A 31 1.36 22.56 -17.90
N ASP A 32 2.07 22.90 -16.83
CA ASP A 32 2.52 24.27 -16.59
C ASP A 32 3.55 24.71 -17.64
N THR A 33 4.46 23.82 -18.02
CA THR A 33 5.42 24.07 -19.12
C THR A 33 4.69 24.20 -20.46
N VAL A 34 3.70 23.34 -20.73
CA VAL A 34 2.90 23.42 -21.95
C VAL A 34 2.15 24.75 -22.01
N LYS A 35 1.46 25.14 -20.94
CA LYS A 35 0.74 26.42 -20.86
C LYS A 35 1.68 27.61 -21.04
N ALA A 36 2.87 27.58 -20.43
CA ALA A 36 3.85 28.65 -20.57
C ALA A 36 4.39 28.79 -22.00
N ILE A 37 4.48 27.70 -22.77
CA ILE A 37 4.87 27.76 -24.19
C ILE A 37 3.69 28.23 -25.04
N VAL A 38 2.51 27.64 -24.86
CA VAL A 38 1.31 27.96 -25.64
C VAL A 38 0.86 29.41 -25.41
N SER A 39 1.03 29.95 -24.20
CA SER A 39 0.66 31.34 -23.87
C SER A 39 1.49 32.39 -24.61
N LYS A 40 2.73 32.05 -24.99
CA LYS A 40 3.56 32.92 -25.87
C LYS A 40 3.03 32.98 -27.30
N GLY A 41 2.09 32.11 -27.67
CA GLY A 41 1.40 32.12 -28.96
C GLY A 41 2.21 31.56 -30.14
N ALA A 42 3.51 31.31 -29.96
CA ALA A 42 4.38 30.72 -30.97
C ALA A 42 5.39 29.75 -30.33
N TYR A 43 5.65 28.63 -31.02
CA TYR A 43 6.70 27.68 -30.72
C TYR A 43 8.03 28.21 -31.24
N ASP A 44 9.00 28.35 -30.34
CA ASP A 44 10.36 28.75 -30.67
C ASP A 44 11.13 27.56 -31.24
N ARG A 45 11.33 27.54 -32.56
CA ARG A 45 12.13 26.52 -33.26
C ARG A 45 13.65 26.66 -33.05
N SER A 46 14.12 27.80 -32.55
CA SER A 46 15.53 28.00 -32.22
C SER A 46 15.90 27.45 -30.85
N ALA A 47 14.90 27.15 -30.02
CA ALA A 47 15.09 26.45 -28.76
C ALA A 47 15.70 25.07 -28.98
N GLU A 48 16.16 24.45 -27.89
CA GLU A 48 16.74 23.11 -27.97
C GLU A 48 15.72 22.12 -28.58
N PRO A 49 16.13 21.32 -29.59
CA PRO A 49 15.24 20.41 -30.31
C PRO A 49 14.78 19.24 -29.43
N ILE A 50 13.64 18.65 -29.78
CA ILE A 50 13.19 17.40 -29.15
C ILE A 50 14.13 16.25 -29.52
N ILE A 51 14.19 15.23 -28.66
CA ILE A 51 15.01 14.05 -28.93
C ILE A 51 14.10 12.87 -29.14
N LEU A 52 14.36 12.16 -30.24
CA LEU A 52 13.56 11.03 -30.70
C LEU A 52 14.42 9.77 -30.76
N TRP A 53 13.83 8.63 -30.43
CA TRP A 53 14.38 7.31 -30.75
C TRP A 53 13.55 6.68 -31.87
N TYR A 54 14.19 6.01 -32.83
CA TYR A 54 13.46 5.35 -33.91
C TYR A 54 13.12 3.91 -33.52
N ASP A 55 11.83 3.64 -33.38
CA ASP A 55 11.28 2.31 -33.18
C ASP A 55 11.11 1.63 -34.54
N ALA A 56 12.04 0.71 -34.86
CA ALA A 56 12.03 -0.02 -36.11
C ALA A 56 10.84 -1.00 -36.22
N GLU A 57 10.31 -1.51 -35.10
CA GLU A 57 9.18 -2.45 -35.11
C GLU A 57 7.87 -1.74 -35.47
N ARG A 58 7.69 -0.52 -34.95
CA ARG A 58 6.50 0.31 -35.22
C ARG A 58 6.65 1.24 -36.41
N GLU A 59 7.86 1.36 -36.95
CA GLU A 59 8.26 2.36 -37.95
C GLU A 59 7.91 3.80 -37.54
N LYS A 60 8.07 4.11 -36.24
CA LYS A 60 7.73 5.42 -35.64
C LYS A 60 8.90 6.00 -34.86
N TYR A 61 8.89 7.31 -34.70
CA TYR A 61 9.81 8.02 -33.82
C TYR A 61 9.14 8.23 -32.46
N VAL A 62 9.77 7.75 -31.39
CA VAL A 62 9.27 7.92 -30.03
C VAL A 62 9.97 9.11 -29.37
N VAL A 63 9.21 10.03 -28.77
CA VAL A 63 9.78 11.12 -27.99
C VAL A 63 10.44 10.56 -26.73
N ILE A 64 11.72 10.85 -26.54
CA ILE A 64 12.49 10.47 -25.34
C ILE A 64 12.96 11.68 -24.53
N SER A 65 12.93 12.88 -25.12
CA SER A 65 13.15 14.16 -24.42
C SER A 65 12.34 15.28 -25.07
N GLY A 66 11.85 16.22 -24.25
CA GLY A 66 11.10 17.37 -24.71
C GLY A 66 9.60 17.12 -24.89
N HIS A 67 8.99 16.22 -24.13
CA HIS A 67 7.56 15.91 -24.16
C HIS A 67 6.65 17.14 -24.09
N SER A 68 6.89 18.06 -23.15
CA SER A 68 6.12 19.30 -23.04
C SER A 68 6.28 20.21 -24.27
N ARG A 69 7.46 20.23 -24.91
CA ARG A 69 7.70 20.99 -26.15
C ARG A 69 6.91 20.40 -27.31
N PHE A 70 6.92 19.07 -27.43
CA PHE A 70 6.16 18.36 -28.46
C PHE A 70 4.65 18.59 -28.29
N GLU A 71 4.13 18.41 -27.08
CA GLU A 71 2.71 18.64 -26.77
C GLU A 71 2.29 20.11 -27.03
N ALA A 72 3.10 21.08 -26.58
CA ALA A 72 2.81 22.49 -26.83
C ALA A 72 2.77 22.81 -28.34
N SER A 73 3.70 22.24 -29.12
CA SER A 73 3.71 22.39 -30.58
C SER A 73 2.45 21.80 -31.21
N GLU A 74 1.94 20.69 -30.68
CA GLU A 74 0.71 20.06 -31.15
C GLU A 74 -0.52 20.89 -30.86
N ARG A 75 -0.63 21.49 -29.67
CA ARG A 75 -1.73 22.41 -29.34
C ARG A 75 -1.72 23.64 -30.24
N LEU A 76 -0.54 24.23 -30.51
CA LEU A 76 -0.40 25.40 -31.39
C LEU A 76 -0.72 25.09 -32.86
N TYR A 77 -0.31 23.90 -33.33
CA TYR A 77 -0.66 23.42 -34.67
C TYR A 77 -2.16 23.20 -34.82
N LYS A 78 -2.79 22.46 -33.89
CA LYS A 78 -4.22 22.15 -33.91
C LYS A 78 -5.10 23.38 -33.73
N SER A 79 -4.68 24.36 -32.94
CA SER A 79 -5.41 25.61 -32.78
C SER A 79 -5.32 26.54 -34.01
N GLY A 80 -4.57 26.16 -35.04
CA GLY A 80 -4.33 26.98 -36.23
C GLY A 80 -3.45 28.22 -35.98
N LYS A 81 -2.87 28.36 -34.78
CA LYS A 81 -2.04 29.52 -34.42
C LYS A 81 -0.68 29.46 -35.10
N GLN A 82 -0.18 28.26 -35.37
CA GLN A 82 1.09 28.05 -36.06
C GLN A 82 1.02 26.80 -36.97
N PRO A 83 0.39 26.92 -38.16
CA PRO A 83 0.10 25.79 -39.06
C PRO A 83 1.36 25.21 -39.74
N ASP A 84 2.47 25.93 -39.71
CA ASP A 84 3.77 25.50 -40.22
C ASP A 84 4.44 24.44 -39.33
N LEU A 85 3.90 24.13 -38.14
CA LEU A 85 4.36 23.05 -37.23
C LEU A 85 4.01 21.63 -37.72
N LYS A 86 3.91 21.41 -39.03
CA LYS A 86 3.76 20.07 -39.63
C LYS A 86 5.00 19.20 -39.39
N THR A 87 6.18 19.83 -39.33
CA THR A 87 7.44 19.20 -38.96
C THR A 87 8.01 19.82 -37.68
N MET A 88 8.80 19.00 -36.98
CA MET A 88 9.49 19.38 -35.75
C MET A 88 11.01 19.24 -35.92
N PRO A 89 11.80 20.24 -35.50
CA PRO A 89 13.24 20.10 -35.38
C PRO A 89 13.55 19.08 -34.27
N ALA A 90 14.25 18.01 -34.62
CA ALA A 90 14.55 16.90 -33.73
C ALA A 90 15.98 16.38 -33.90
N LYS A 91 16.56 15.85 -32.81
CA LYS A 91 17.77 15.02 -32.85
C LYS A 91 17.38 13.56 -32.67
N LEU A 92 17.98 12.68 -33.46
CA LEU A 92 17.79 11.24 -33.29
C LEU A 92 18.82 10.70 -32.30
N PHE A 93 18.35 9.95 -31.32
CA PHE A 93 19.19 9.12 -30.47
C PHE A 93 19.63 7.89 -31.24
N LEU A 94 20.94 7.63 -31.27
CA LEU A 94 21.54 6.60 -32.12
C LEU A 94 21.86 5.30 -31.37
N GLY A 95 21.56 5.23 -30.08
CA GLY A 95 21.66 3.99 -29.29
C GLY A 95 20.45 3.08 -29.48
N ASP A 96 20.54 1.89 -28.89
CA ASP A 96 19.43 0.93 -28.88
C ASP A 96 18.29 1.36 -27.94
N LEU A 97 17.26 0.52 -27.84
CA LEU A 97 16.10 0.77 -26.97
C LEU A 97 16.52 0.94 -25.50
N ASP A 98 17.44 0.11 -25.02
CA ASP A 98 17.83 0.09 -23.61
C ASP A 98 18.65 1.35 -23.25
N ASP A 99 19.53 1.78 -24.15
CA ASP A 99 20.26 3.05 -24.08
C ASP A 99 19.31 4.26 -24.16
N ALA A 100 18.27 4.18 -24.98
CA ALA A 100 17.28 5.25 -25.12
C ALA A 100 16.42 5.40 -23.86
N ILE A 101 16.01 4.28 -23.23
CA ILE A 101 15.32 4.28 -21.95
C ILE A 101 16.24 4.85 -20.85
N ASP A 102 17.52 4.49 -20.84
CA ASP A 102 18.49 5.05 -19.90
C ASP A 102 18.64 6.55 -20.07
N TYR A 103 18.79 7.02 -21.31
CA TYR A 103 18.88 8.44 -21.58
C TYR A 103 17.63 9.19 -21.10
N ALA A 104 16.45 8.66 -21.38
CA ALA A 104 15.19 9.27 -20.96
C ALA A 104 15.08 9.34 -19.42
N THR A 105 15.30 8.20 -18.74
CA THR A 105 14.99 8.03 -17.30
C THR A 105 16.11 8.46 -16.36
N LEU A 106 17.38 8.38 -16.78
CA LEU A 106 18.56 8.66 -15.95
C LEU A 106 19.21 10.01 -16.27
N GLU A 107 19.01 10.58 -17.46
CA GLU A 107 19.69 11.81 -17.88
C GLU A 107 18.72 12.94 -18.19
N SER A 108 17.90 12.78 -19.23
CA SER A 108 17.03 13.84 -19.75
C SER A 108 16.03 14.35 -18.73
N ASN A 109 15.25 13.45 -18.13
CA ASN A 109 14.15 13.85 -17.26
C ASN A 109 14.60 14.47 -15.94
N ARG A 110 15.85 14.24 -15.54
CA ARG A 110 16.44 14.70 -14.27
C ARG A 110 17.11 16.07 -14.37
N GLY A 111 17.42 16.52 -15.59
CA GLY A 111 18.10 17.80 -15.83
C GLY A 111 17.17 19.02 -15.90
N SER A 112 15.86 18.85 -16.10
CA SER A 112 14.97 19.97 -16.48
C SER A 112 13.68 20.12 -15.66
N THR A 113 13.21 19.10 -14.94
CA THR A 113 12.00 19.20 -14.11
C THR A 113 12.12 18.21 -12.96
N GLU A 114 12.03 18.67 -11.72
CA GLU A 114 12.11 17.81 -10.53
C GLU A 114 11.01 16.74 -10.63
N GLU A 115 11.42 15.49 -10.82
CA GLU A 115 10.48 14.39 -11.01
C GLU A 115 9.81 14.02 -9.69
N GLY A 116 8.59 13.48 -9.77
CA GLY A 116 7.94 12.87 -8.62
C GLY A 116 8.80 11.72 -8.06
N LEU A 117 8.75 11.54 -6.73
CA LEU A 117 9.57 10.57 -6.00
C LEU A 117 9.51 9.13 -6.58
N VAL A 118 8.37 8.72 -7.12
CA VAL A 118 8.19 7.39 -7.74
C VAL A 118 9.13 7.18 -8.93
N SER A 119 9.26 8.19 -9.80
CA SER A 119 10.20 8.14 -10.93
C SER A 119 11.64 8.01 -10.44
N ASP A 120 11.98 8.75 -9.38
CA ASP A 120 13.31 8.67 -8.75
C ASP A 120 13.63 7.30 -8.18
N ILE A 121 12.65 6.64 -7.55
CA ILE A 121 12.82 5.27 -7.04
C ILE A 121 13.02 4.27 -8.19
N GLN A 122 12.21 4.36 -9.26
CA GLN A 122 12.33 3.45 -10.41
C GLN A 122 13.65 3.62 -11.15
N ALA A 123 14.06 4.86 -11.40
CA ALA A 123 15.34 5.18 -12.01
C ALA A 123 16.51 4.68 -11.15
N TYR A 124 16.44 4.84 -9.83
CA TYR A 124 17.46 4.31 -8.92
C TYR A 124 17.56 2.78 -9.02
N ARG A 125 16.42 2.06 -9.00
CA ARG A 125 16.41 0.60 -9.15
C ARG A 125 17.04 0.16 -10.47
N ARG A 126 16.70 0.85 -11.57
CA ARG A 126 17.29 0.58 -12.89
C ARG A 126 18.80 0.77 -12.89
N ALA A 127 19.29 1.87 -12.34
CA ALA A 127 20.73 2.14 -12.25
C ALA A 127 21.48 1.11 -11.40
N VAL A 128 20.89 0.64 -10.29
CA VAL A 128 21.46 -0.43 -9.47
C VAL A 128 21.43 -1.78 -10.19
N ALA A 129 20.34 -2.10 -10.90
CA ALA A 129 20.24 -3.33 -11.69
C ALA A 129 21.27 -3.39 -12.83
N LYS A 130 21.65 -2.23 -13.38
CA LYS A 130 22.76 -2.10 -14.35
C LYS A 130 24.16 -2.15 -13.73
N GLY A 131 24.28 -2.26 -12.40
CA GLY A 131 25.56 -2.35 -11.71
C GLY A 131 26.31 -1.02 -11.60
N PHE A 132 25.62 0.12 -11.66
CA PHE A 132 26.27 1.42 -11.50
C PHE A 132 26.91 1.55 -10.12
N ASN A 133 28.18 1.97 -10.09
CA ASN A 133 28.91 2.20 -8.86
C ASN A 133 28.42 3.47 -8.13
N ARG A 134 28.88 3.66 -6.89
CA ARG A 134 28.47 4.79 -6.05
C ARG A 134 28.74 6.15 -6.71
N GLU A 135 29.87 6.32 -7.39
CA GLU A 135 30.24 7.58 -8.05
C GLU A 135 29.29 7.93 -9.19
N LYS A 136 28.96 6.94 -10.04
CA LYS A 136 28.01 7.11 -11.13
C LYS A 136 26.60 7.40 -10.60
N LEU A 137 26.15 6.67 -9.59
CA LEU A 137 24.87 6.94 -8.93
C LEU A 137 24.84 8.35 -8.33
N LEU A 138 25.91 8.79 -7.67
CA LEU A 138 25.99 10.14 -7.11
C LEU A 138 26.04 11.21 -8.21
N SER A 139 26.55 10.91 -9.41
CA SER A 139 26.49 11.84 -10.54
C SER A 139 25.05 12.10 -11.01
N ILE A 140 24.17 11.10 -10.89
CA ILE A 140 22.77 11.12 -11.34
C ILE A 140 21.82 11.63 -10.23
N PHE A 141 22.02 11.17 -8.99
CA PHE A 141 21.11 11.40 -7.86
C PHE A 141 21.73 12.33 -6.80
N LYS A 142 22.12 13.55 -7.19
CA LYS A 142 22.64 14.57 -6.25
C LYS A 142 21.52 15.21 -5.45
N PRO A 143 21.77 15.63 -4.19
CA PRO A 143 22.97 15.40 -3.36
C PRO A 143 23.00 13.99 -2.69
N GLU A 144 24.05 13.65 -1.94
CA GLU A 144 24.19 12.33 -1.30
C GLU A 144 23.01 11.96 -0.37
N SER A 145 22.38 12.94 0.27
CA SER A 145 21.17 12.70 1.07
C SER A 145 20.02 12.15 0.23
N LYS A 146 19.85 12.63 -1.01
CA LYS A 146 18.87 12.12 -1.98
C LYS A 146 19.21 10.68 -2.38
N LEU A 147 20.47 10.41 -2.71
CA LEU A 147 20.93 9.06 -3.03
C LEU A 147 20.63 8.06 -1.90
N ASN A 148 20.94 8.42 -0.65
CA ASN A 148 20.67 7.57 0.51
C ASN A 148 19.17 7.37 0.76
N LYS A 149 18.36 8.41 0.55
CA LYS A 149 16.90 8.31 0.60
C LYS A 149 16.37 7.32 -0.45
N LEU A 150 16.80 7.45 -1.71
CA LEU A 150 16.36 6.55 -2.78
C LEU A 150 16.81 5.11 -2.55
N LYS A 151 18.02 4.92 -2.02
CA LYS A 151 18.50 3.61 -1.59
C LYS A 151 17.55 2.95 -0.59
N ASP A 152 17.14 3.67 0.45
CA ASP A 152 16.20 3.14 1.46
C ASP A 152 14.82 2.84 0.82
N LEU A 153 14.27 3.80 0.08
CA LEU A 153 12.92 3.68 -0.52
C LEU A 153 12.85 2.64 -1.64
N SER A 154 13.99 2.30 -2.26
CA SER A 154 14.05 1.30 -3.34
C SER A 154 13.65 -0.12 -2.91
N TYR A 155 13.59 -0.40 -1.61
CA TYR A 155 13.12 -1.69 -1.08
C TYR A 155 11.63 -1.71 -0.76
N LEU A 156 10.91 -0.60 -0.89
CA LEU A 156 9.46 -0.54 -0.65
C LEU A 156 8.66 -1.11 -1.82
N ASN A 157 7.41 -1.48 -1.59
CA ASN A 157 6.55 -1.94 -2.65
C ASN A 157 6.19 -0.75 -3.54
N PRO A 158 6.51 -0.75 -4.86
CA PRO A 158 6.17 0.35 -5.75
C PRO A 158 4.66 0.65 -5.83
N LYS A 159 3.80 -0.32 -5.46
CA LYS A 159 2.33 -0.17 -5.37
C LYS A 159 1.84 -0.10 -3.92
N GLY A 160 2.74 -0.01 -2.94
CA GLY A 160 2.41 0.04 -1.52
C GLY A 160 1.97 1.43 -1.07
N GLN A 161 1.23 1.48 0.05
CA GLN A 161 0.71 2.74 0.60
C GLN A 161 1.80 3.77 0.95
N PHE A 162 3.01 3.33 1.34
CA PHE A 162 4.10 4.28 1.57
C PHE A 162 4.49 5.04 0.31
N VAL A 163 4.66 4.34 -0.82
CA VAL A 163 5.04 4.96 -2.09
C VAL A 163 3.90 5.80 -2.63
N GLU A 164 2.66 5.32 -2.51
CA GLU A 164 1.46 6.04 -2.90
C GLU A 164 1.33 7.37 -2.15
N GLU A 165 1.38 7.36 -0.81
CA GLU A 165 1.21 8.58 -0.01
C GLU A 165 2.40 9.54 -0.11
N LEU A 166 3.62 9.03 -0.32
CA LEU A 166 4.78 9.88 -0.60
C LEU A 166 4.69 10.59 -1.96
N SER A 167 3.95 10.03 -2.91
CA SER A 167 3.78 10.62 -4.24
C SER A 167 2.73 11.73 -4.28
N LYS A 168 1.82 11.77 -3.30
CA LYS A 168 0.74 12.75 -3.21
C LYS A 168 1.21 14.00 -2.46
N SER A 169 0.61 15.15 -2.79
CA SER A 169 0.76 16.39 -2.02
C SER A 169 0.15 16.31 -0.61
N SER A 170 -0.66 15.27 -0.34
CA SER A 170 -1.20 14.91 0.97
C SER A 170 -0.18 14.32 1.94
N ALA A 171 1.12 14.28 1.61
CA ALA A 171 2.18 13.92 2.53
C ALA A 171 2.10 14.67 3.88
N ARG A 172 1.49 15.87 3.90
CA ARG A 172 1.21 16.64 5.14
C ARG A 172 0.23 15.96 6.10
N SER A 173 -0.63 15.07 5.63
CA SER A 173 -1.61 14.34 6.44
C SER A 173 -0.99 13.16 7.22
N PHE A 174 0.25 12.78 6.89
CA PHE A 174 0.95 11.66 7.51
C PHE A 174 2.23 12.13 8.21
N PRO A 175 2.20 12.32 9.54
CA PRO A 175 3.38 12.71 10.30
C PRO A 175 4.52 11.72 10.11
N TYR A 176 5.73 12.25 9.91
CA TYR A 176 6.95 11.45 9.77
C TYR A 176 6.92 10.41 8.63
N LEU A 177 6.08 10.58 7.60
CA LEU A 177 5.95 9.64 6.48
C LEU A 177 7.29 9.26 5.88
N GLU A 178 8.08 10.25 5.47
CA GLU A 178 9.40 9.99 4.90
C GLU A 178 10.31 9.19 5.83
N ARG A 179 10.34 9.53 7.13
CA ARG A 179 11.14 8.83 8.12
C ARG A 179 10.71 7.37 8.24
N ASN A 180 9.41 7.13 8.40
CA ASN A 180 8.85 5.80 8.61
C ASN A 180 8.99 4.94 7.33
N SER A 181 8.79 5.52 6.15
CA SER A 181 9.03 4.84 4.86
C SER A 181 10.47 4.39 4.71
N ARG A 182 11.44 5.25 5.08
CA ARG A 182 12.86 4.88 5.05
C ARG A 182 13.19 3.77 6.05
N TRP A 183 12.61 3.80 7.25
CA TRP A 183 12.76 2.72 8.23
C TRP A 183 12.24 1.39 7.71
N VAL A 184 11.06 1.38 7.10
CA VAL A 184 10.47 0.16 6.51
C VAL A 184 11.30 -0.34 5.33
N GLY A 185 11.79 0.55 4.47
CA GLY A 185 12.70 0.17 3.37
C GLY A 185 14.00 -0.47 3.87
N GLN A 186 14.58 0.10 4.94
CA GLN A 186 15.75 -0.50 5.60
C GLN A 186 15.44 -1.87 6.22
N LEU A 187 14.27 -2.04 6.85
CA LEU A 187 13.84 -3.33 7.38
C LEU A 187 13.70 -4.37 6.27
N ARG A 188 13.03 -4.05 5.17
CA ARG A 188 12.89 -4.98 4.03
C ARG A 188 14.22 -5.37 3.40
N LYS A 189 15.21 -4.48 3.45
CA LYS A 189 16.57 -4.79 3.02
C LYS A 189 17.24 -5.83 3.94
N VAL A 190 17.07 -5.68 5.26
CA VAL A 190 17.72 -6.54 6.27
C VAL A 190 16.96 -7.85 6.48
N LEU A 191 15.63 -7.82 6.30
CA LEU A 191 14.70 -8.93 6.45
C LEU A 191 13.97 -9.18 5.11
N PRO A 192 14.63 -9.85 4.13
CA PRO A 192 14.04 -10.15 2.81
C PRO A 192 12.75 -10.97 2.87
N GLN A 193 12.48 -11.64 3.99
CA GLN A 193 11.26 -12.41 4.25
C GLN A 193 10.02 -11.53 4.50
N LEU A 194 10.18 -10.20 4.58
CA LEU A 194 9.05 -9.26 4.66
C LEU A 194 8.35 -9.10 3.30
N THR A 195 7.09 -9.51 3.25
CA THR A 195 6.25 -9.41 2.06
C THR A 195 5.59 -8.03 1.92
N ASP A 196 4.98 -7.79 0.76
CA ASP A 196 4.19 -6.58 0.51
C ASP A 196 3.00 -6.45 1.47
N SER A 197 2.45 -7.58 1.93
CA SER A 197 1.40 -7.62 2.96
C SER A 197 1.94 -7.11 4.30
N HIS A 198 3.15 -7.50 4.69
CA HIS A 198 3.79 -7.00 5.91
C HIS A 198 4.10 -5.51 5.81
N GLU A 199 4.52 -5.00 4.66
CA GLU A 199 4.69 -3.56 4.45
C GLU A 199 3.39 -2.79 4.69
N GLN A 200 2.27 -3.32 4.20
CA GLN A 200 0.94 -2.75 4.41
C GLN A 200 0.55 -2.77 5.90
N GLU A 201 0.87 -3.85 6.62
CA GLU A 201 0.67 -3.92 8.06
C GLU A 201 1.54 -2.89 8.81
N LEU A 202 2.80 -2.72 8.42
CA LEU A 202 3.71 -1.72 9.01
C LEU A 202 3.19 -0.30 8.79
N PHE A 203 2.62 -0.01 7.62
CA PHE A 203 1.94 1.27 7.37
C PHE A 203 0.76 1.47 8.33
N ASN A 204 -0.10 0.46 8.44
CA ASN A 204 -1.27 0.52 9.32
C ASN A 204 -0.85 0.69 10.79
N TYR A 205 0.21 0.02 11.22
CA TYR A 205 0.75 0.13 12.58
C TYR A 205 1.16 1.56 12.93
N PHE A 206 1.75 2.32 12.00
CA PHE A 206 2.09 3.72 12.23
C PHE A 206 0.88 4.66 12.21
N TYR A 207 -0.05 4.47 11.27
CA TYR A 207 -1.05 5.50 10.95
C TYR A 207 -2.49 5.18 11.33
N LYS A 208 -2.82 3.90 11.54
CA LYS A 208 -4.13 3.40 11.96
C LYS A 208 -4.09 2.74 13.34
N GLY A 209 -2.89 2.51 13.87
CA GLY A 209 -2.64 1.93 15.17
C GLY A 209 -2.63 2.96 16.30
N LYS A 210 -1.95 2.60 17.39
CA LYS A 210 -1.83 3.46 18.57
C LYS A 210 -0.96 4.68 18.27
N PRO A 211 -1.29 5.89 18.75
CA PRO A 211 -0.47 7.09 18.56
C PRO A 211 0.97 6.97 19.07
N SER A 212 1.22 6.06 20.03
CA SER A 212 2.57 5.75 20.53
C SER A 212 3.49 5.15 19.45
N ALA A 213 2.93 4.48 18.43
CA ALA A 213 3.70 3.92 17.32
C ALA A 213 4.42 5.01 16.51
N LEU A 214 3.87 6.22 16.39
CA LEU A 214 4.55 7.33 15.71
C LEU A 214 5.70 7.94 16.52
N LYS A 215 5.66 7.76 17.85
CA LYS A 215 6.62 8.33 18.80
C LYS A 215 7.78 7.38 19.12
N GLN A 216 7.72 6.12 18.68
CA GLN A 216 8.75 5.13 18.98
C GLN A 216 10.09 5.47 18.30
N GLY A 217 11.19 5.09 18.95
CA GLY A 217 12.52 5.18 18.37
C GLY A 217 12.74 4.15 17.26
N LYS A 218 13.73 4.39 16.39
CA LYS A 218 14.08 3.47 15.30
C LYS A 218 14.41 2.07 15.83
N ASP A 219 15.27 1.97 16.83
CA ASP A 219 15.76 0.68 17.32
C ASP A 219 14.63 -0.12 17.98
N GLN A 220 13.76 0.54 18.74
CA GLN A 220 12.56 -0.09 19.32
C GLN A 220 11.63 -0.68 18.26
N PHE A 221 11.44 0.05 17.16
CA PHE A 221 10.65 -0.41 16.03
C PHE A 221 11.30 -1.60 15.31
N PHE A 222 12.62 -1.52 15.06
CA PHE A 222 13.36 -2.59 14.41
C PHE A 222 13.34 -3.87 15.23
N ASP A 223 13.61 -3.77 16.54
CA ASP A 223 13.55 -4.89 17.47
C ASP A 223 12.16 -5.53 17.52
N LEU A 224 11.10 -4.72 17.46
CA LEU A 224 9.72 -5.21 17.45
C LEU A 224 9.44 -6.07 16.21
N VAL A 225 9.83 -5.60 15.03
CA VAL A 225 9.63 -6.34 13.77
C VAL A 225 10.54 -7.56 13.72
N ASP A 226 11.81 -7.42 14.08
CA ASP A 226 12.79 -8.50 14.10
C ASP A 226 12.34 -9.67 14.99
N LYS A 227 11.84 -9.38 16.20
CA LYS A 227 11.27 -10.39 17.11
C LYS A 227 10.04 -11.10 16.57
N ARG A 228 9.31 -10.52 15.61
CA ARG A 228 8.14 -11.15 14.98
C ARG A 228 8.53 -12.02 13.80
N VAL A 229 9.53 -11.56 13.06
CA VAL A 229 10.04 -12.22 11.87
C VAL A 229 10.96 -13.40 12.19
N ASN A 230 11.79 -13.29 13.24
CA ASN A 230 12.75 -14.33 13.63
C ASN A 230 12.16 -15.37 14.59
N ARG A 231 10.84 -15.49 14.68
CA ARG A 231 10.21 -16.56 15.47
C ARG A 231 10.31 -17.89 14.73
N ILE A 232 10.41 -18.99 15.48
CA ILE A 232 10.48 -20.35 14.93
C ILE A 232 9.22 -20.68 14.10
N ASP A 233 8.09 -20.08 14.44
CA ASP A 233 6.79 -20.25 13.79
C ASP A 233 6.46 -19.14 12.77
N PHE A 234 7.44 -18.33 12.37
CA PHE A 234 7.22 -17.30 11.37
C PHE A 234 6.81 -17.88 10.01
N ASP A 235 5.78 -17.29 9.42
CA ASP A 235 5.24 -17.65 8.12
C ASP A 235 5.09 -16.37 7.29
N SER A 236 5.77 -16.31 6.15
CA SER A 236 5.76 -15.13 5.28
C SER A 236 4.39 -14.80 4.71
N ASN A 237 3.45 -15.76 4.73
CA ASN A 237 2.10 -15.59 4.21
C ASN A 237 1.11 -15.11 5.28
N LYS A 238 1.53 -14.95 6.54
CA LYS A 238 0.68 -14.54 7.67
C LYS A 238 1.08 -13.18 8.21
N ALA A 239 0.10 -12.43 8.70
CA ALA A 239 0.34 -11.13 9.33
C ALA A 239 1.30 -11.23 10.54
N LEU A 240 2.13 -10.20 10.72
CA LEU A 240 3.05 -10.06 11.86
C LEU A 240 2.31 -9.83 13.18
N ASN A 241 1.08 -9.33 13.11
CA ASN A 241 0.24 -8.90 14.22
C ASN A 241 0.98 -7.94 15.18
N LEU A 242 1.53 -6.86 14.64
CA LEU A 242 2.36 -5.88 15.38
C LEU A 242 1.63 -5.21 16.55
N GLU A 243 0.32 -5.08 16.46
CA GLU A 243 -0.51 -4.50 17.51
C GLU A 243 -0.92 -5.49 18.61
N ASN A 244 -0.54 -6.77 18.48
CA ASN A 244 -1.04 -7.86 19.31
C ASN A 244 -2.56 -7.83 19.43
N ARG A 245 -3.26 -7.51 18.33
CA ARG A 245 -4.71 -7.69 18.22
C ARG A 245 -4.96 -9.18 18.00
N ILE A 246 -4.59 -9.97 18.99
CA ILE A 246 -5.14 -11.29 19.15
C ILE A 246 -6.60 -11.05 19.50
N SER A 247 -7.53 -11.62 18.73
CA SER A 247 -8.95 -11.56 19.07
C SER A 247 -9.12 -12.00 20.53
N ALA A 248 -9.97 -11.29 21.28
CA ALA A 248 -10.20 -11.59 22.70
C ALA A 248 -10.54 -13.07 22.96
N ASN A 249 -10.99 -13.80 21.93
CA ASN A 249 -11.27 -15.24 21.97
C ASN A 249 -10.04 -16.12 22.22
N ALA A 250 -8.79 -15.69 21.95
CA ALA A 250 -7.61 -16.50 22.24
C ALA A 250 -7.09 -16.34 23.69
N LEU A 251 -7.55 -15.32 24.41
CA LEU A 251 -7.27 -15.10 25.84
C LEU A 251 -8.21 -15.89 26.75
N THR A 252 -9.35 -16.37 26.24
CA THR A 252 -10.30 -17.29 26.90
C THR A 252 -10.25 -18.70 26.29
N ASP A 253 -9.13 -19.08 25.69
CA ASP A 253 -8.92 -20.43 25.19
C ASP A 253 -8.52 -21.35 26.37
N PRO A 254 -9.23 -22.47 26.62
CA PRO A 254 -8.86 -23.48 27.63
C PRO A 254 -7.38 -23.88 27.57
N ILE A 255 -6.75 -23.84 26.39
CA ILE A 255 -5.33 -24.14 26.21
C ILE A 255 -4.43 -23.11 26.91
N THR A 256 -4.84 -21.84 26.96
CA THR A 256 -4.08 -20.78 27.63
C THR A 256 -4.12 -20.95 29.16
N GLU A 257 -5.24 -21.37 29.72
CA GLU A 257 -5.34 -21.72 31.15
C GLU A 257 -4.49 -22.95 31.48
N GLN A 258 -4.54 -24.00 30.65
CA GLN A 258 -3.71 -25.20 30.80
C GLN A 258 -2.21 -24.88 30.76
N LEU A 259 -1.77 -23.98 29.87
CA LEU A 259 -0.37 -23.53 29.81
C LEU A 259 0.05 -22.78 31.08
N LYS A 260 -0.84 -21.96 31.65
CA LYS A 260 -0.59 -21.22 32.88
C LYS A 260 -0.50 -22.14 34.09
N ASP A 261 -1.34 -23.17 34.15
CA ASP A 261 -1.30 -24.15 35.24
C ASP A 261 -0.05 -25.05 35.15
N LEU A 262 0.35 -25.48 33.95
CA LEU A 262 1.62 -26.18 33.75
C LEU A 262 2.83 -25.33 34.19
N GLU A 263 2.81 -24.02 33.94
CA GLU A 263 3.88 -23.10 34.36
C GLU A 263 3.95 -22.95 35.89
N LYS A 264 2.78 -22.90 36.57
CA LYS A 264 2.73 -22.91 38.04
C LYS A 264 3.31 -24.22 38.60
N ASP A 265 2.94 -25.36 38.04
CA ASP A 265 3.41 -26.67 38.48
C ASP A 265 4.93 -26.82 38.32
N ILE A 266 5.48 -26.38 37.18
CA ILE A 266 6.93 -26.38 36.94
C ILE A 266 7.64 -25.51 37.98
N THR A 267 7.11 -24.31 38.23
CA THR A 267 7.67 -23.38 39.23
C THR A 267 7.63 -23.98 40.63
N GLU A 268 6.55 -24.68 40.99
CA GLU A 268 6.43 -25.34 42.28
C GLU A 268 7.43 -26.49 42.42
N PHE A 269 7.57 -27.35 41.40
CA PHE A 269 8.56 -28.43 41.41
C PHE A 269 9.99 -27.91 41.48
N GLN A 270 10.31 -26.80 40.82
CA GLN A 270 11.60 -26.14 40.94
C GLN A 270 11.87 -25.64 42.37
N LYS A 271 10.87 -25.04 43.03
CA LYS A 271 10.97 -24.64 44.45
C LYS A 271 11.19 -25.85 45.37
N ARG A 272 10.49 -26.96 45.13
CA ARG A 272 10.65 -28.21 45.90
C ARG A 272 12.04 -28.82 45.70
N ILE A 273 12.56 -28.83 44.47
CA ILE A 273 13.95 -29.25 44.18
C ILE A 273 14.94 -28.36 44.94
N GLN A 274 14.77 -27.04 44.89
CA GLN A 274 15.67 -26.10 45.57
C GLN A 274 15.68 -26.31 47.09
N ALA A 275 14.51 -26.48 47.71
CA ALA A 275 14.39 -26.79 49.14
C ALA A 275 15.07 -28.11 49.51
N LYS A 276 14.92 -29.16 48.69
CA LYS A 276 15.60 -30.45 48.90
C LYS A 276 17.11 -30.37 48.73
N ARG A 277 17.60 -29.59 47.75
CA ARG A 277 19.04 -29.32 47.59
C ARG A 277 19.62 -28.59 48.81
N GLN A 278 18.89 -27.63 49.39
CA GLN A 278 19.27 -26.97 50.63
C GLN A 278 19.32 -27.94 51.82
N ASN A 279 18.37 -28.87 51.92
CA ASN A 279 18.38 -29.90 52.97
C ASN A 279 19.56 -30.89 52.82
N ILE A 280 19.96 -31.22 51.58
CA ILE A 280 21.17 -32.01 51.33
C ILE A 280 22.43 -31.29 51.84
N ILE A 281 22.54 -29.98 51.59
CA ILE A 281 23.68 -29.17 52.06
C ILE A 281 23.72 -29.19 53.60
N ARG A 282 22.61 -28.92 54.27
CA ARG A 282 22.50 -28.95 55.74
C ARG A 282 22.82 -30.33 56.33
N ALA A 283 22.35 -31.41 55.70
CA ALA A 283 22.63 -32.77 56.15
C ALA A 283 24.12 -33.14 56.05
N LYS A 284 24.82 -32.61 55.04
CA LYS A 284 26.28 -32.76 54.89
C LYS A 284 27.06 -31.95 55.92
N GLU A 285 26.61 -30.73 56.22
CA GLU A 285 27.27 -29.84 57.18
C GLU A 285 27.11 -30.31 58.63
N ALA A 286 25.94 -30.86 58.99
CA ALA A 286 25.62 -31.28 60.35
C ALA A 286 26.21 -32.64 60.78
N LYS A 287 26.95 -33.34 59.90
CA LYS A 287 27.56 -34.68 60.15
C LYS A 287 26.59 -35.67 60.82
N VAL A 288 25.35 -35.69 60.36
CA VAL A 288 24.28 -36.52 60.93
C VAL A 288 24.60 -38.01 60.74
N PRO A 289 24.40 -38.88 61.74
CA PRO A 289 24.40 -40.34 61.54
C PRO A 289 23.37 -40.70 60.45
N ASP A 290 23.71 -41.61 59.53
CA ASP A 290 22.88 -41.99 58.36
C ASP A 290 22.65 -40.88 57.30
N ALA A 291 23.47 -39.82 57.28
CA ALA A 291 23.37 -38.75 56.28
C ALA A 291 23.37 -39.27 54.83
N GLU A 292 24.12 -40.31 54.50
CA GLU A 292 24.16 -40.90 53.16
C GLU A 292 22.80 -41.46 52.72
N LYS A 293 22.07 -42.13 53.64
CA LYS A 293 20.74 -42.66 53.37
C LYS A 293 19.72 -41.55 53.15
N ILE A 294 19.79 -40.48 53.94
CA ILE A 294 18.95 -39.28 53.80
C ILE A 294 19.23 -38.58 52.47
N ILE A 295 20.50 -38.37 52.13
CA ILE A 295 20.92 -37.73 50.87
C ILE A 295 20.46 -38.57 49.68
N SER A 296 20.64 -39.89 49.71
CA SER A 296 20.21 -40.78 48.61
C SER A 296 18.69 -40.74 48.38
N THR A 297 17.90 -40.60 49.45
CA THR A 297 16.44 -40.49 49.37
C THR A 297 16.03 -39.15 48.76
N LEU A 298 16.61 -38.04 49.23
CA LEU A 298 16.36 -36.72 48.68
C LEU A 298 16.81 -36.60 47.21
N GLN A 299 17.91 -37.26 46.83
CA GLN A 299 18.36 -37.32 45.44
C GLN A 299 17.37 -38.06 44.55
N LYS A 300 16.84 -39.22 44.98
CA LYS A 300 15.80 -39.93 44.24
C LYS A 300 14.56 -39.07 44.02
N GLU A 301 14.13 -38.34 45.04
CA GLU A 301 12.98 -37.42 44.93
C GLU A 301 13.26 -36.23 43.98
N ILE A 302 14.49 -35.68 43.99
CA ILE A 302 14.89 -34.65 43.04
C ILE A 302 14.81 -35.19 41.61
N THR A 303 15.35 -36.39 41.34
CA THR A 303 15.28 -37.02 40.01
C THR A 303 13.83 -37.26 39.56
N GLN A 304 12.92 -37.62 40.48
CA GLN A 304 11.50 -37.76 40.18
C GLN A 304 10.86 -36.41 39.80
N TYR A 305 11.17 -35.33 40.50
CA TYR A 305 10.69 -33.99 40.15
C TYR A 305 11.28 -33.48 38.83
N GLU A 306 12.56 -33.74 38.56
CA GLU A 306 13.20 -33.39 37.29
C GLU A 306 12.55 -34.14 36.10
N ALA A 307 12.25 -35.43 36.26
CA ALA A 307 11.50 -36.20 35.27
C ALA A 307 10.06 -35.69 35.08
N ALA A 308 9.40 -35.27 36.17
CA ALA A 308 8.05 -34.69 36.10
C ALA A 308 8.04 -33.31 35.42
N ILE A 309 9.06 -32.47 35.65
CA ILE A 309 9.23 -31.20 34.93
C ILE A 309 9.42 -31.47 33.44
N LEU A 310 10.26 -32.43 33.06
CA LEU A 310 10.52 -32.75 31.65
C LEU A 310 9.25 -33.18 30.91
N ARG A 311 8.43 -34.04 31.53
CA ARG A 311 7.10 -34.42 30.99
C ARG A 311 6.16 -33.22 30.84
N LYS A 312 6.10 -32.35 31.85
CA LYS A 312 5.28 -31.12 31.79
C LYS A 312 5.76 -30.14 30.70
N MET A 313 7.06 -30.06 30.47
CA MET A 313 7.63 -29.26 29.36
C MET A 313 7.30 -29.86 27.99
N GLU A 314 7.31 -31.19 27.86
CA GLU A 314 6.84 -31.87 26.64
C GLU A 314 5.35 -31.60 26.39
N ASP A 315 4.51 -31.68 27.42
CA ASP A 315 3.07 -31.38 27.31
C ASP A 315 2.83 -29.89 26.98
N GLN A 316 3.62 -28.99 27.56
CA GLN A 316 3.60 -27.57 27.22
C GLN A 316 3.92 -27.35 25.74
N ASN A 317 4.90 -28.07 25.19
CA ASN A 317 5.25 -28.00 23.78
C ASN A 317 4.14 -28.55 22.86
N LYS A 318 3.51 -29.67 23.23
CA LYS A 318 2.36 -30.22 22.49
C LYS A 318 1.17 -29.25 22.49
N LEU A 319 0.84 -28.66 23.63
CA LEU A 319 -0.24 -27.67 23.73
C LEU A 319 0.06 -26.40 22.93
N ARG A 320 1.31 -25.92 22.92
CA ARG A 320 1.73 -24.81 22.05
C ARG A 320 1.60 -25.16 20.56
N GLN A 321 1.93 -26.39 20.15
CA GLN A 321 1.73 -26.85 18.78
C GLN A 321 0.24 -26.94 18.41
N GLN A 322 -0.60 -27.44 19.32
CA GLN A 322 -2.06 -27.52 19.14
C GLN A 322 -2.69 -26.12 19.05
N LYS A 323 -2.34 -25.22 19.96
CA LYS A 323 -2.74 -23.80 19.90
C LYS A 323 -2.36 -23.19 18.56
N GLY A 324 -1.11 -23.39 18.12
CA GLY A 324 -0.67 -22.92 16.81
C GLY A 324 -1.40 -23.57 15.63
N LYS A 325 -1.99 -24.76 15.77
CA LYS A 325 -2.85 -25.37 14.73
C LYS A 325 -4.27 -24.80 14.74
N ILE A 326 -4.87 -24.59 15.92
CA ILE A 326 -6.20 -23.99 16.06
C ILE A 326 -6.19 -22.53 15.61
N GLU A 327 -5.15 -21.78 15.96
CA GLU A 327 -4.92 -20.42 15.45
C GLU A 327 -4.71 -20.41 13.93
N ARG A 328 -4.15 -21.48 13.35
CA ARG A 328 -4.05 -21.64 11.89
C ARG A 328 -5.41 -21.89 11.23
N GLU A 329 -6.30 -22.66 11.85
CA GLU A 329 -7.63 -22.98 11.31
C GLU A 329 -8.63 -21.82 11.47
N THR A 330 -8.62 -21.14 12.62
CA THR A 330 -9.54 -20.01 12.90
C THR A 330 -9.21 -18.73 12.11
N VAL A 331 -7.95 -18.52 11.71
CA VAL A 331 -7.55 -17.38 10.86
C VAL A 331 -7.98 -17.58 9.40
N VAL A 332 -8.14 -18.82 8.93
CA VAL A 332 -8.71 -19.09 7.60
C VAL A 332 -10.17 -18.62 7.54
N ASP A 333 -10.93 -18.79 8.64
CA ASP A 333 -12.36 -18.52 8.67
C ASP A 333 -12.73 -17.02 8.82
N LEU A 334 -11.84 -16.22 9.43
CA LEU A 334 -12.06 -14.78 9.65
C LEU A 334 -11.86 -13.92 8.39
N PHE A 335 -11.26 -14.48 7.33
CA PHE A 335 -11.06 -13.83 6.04
C PHE A 335 -11.75 -14.56 4.87
N SER A 336 -12.29 -15.77 5.08
CA SER A 336 -13.18 -16.44 4.12
C SER A 336 -14.64 -16.03 4.27
N GLN A 337 -15.03 -15.37 5.36
CA GLN A 337 -16.26 -14.59 5.40
C GLN A 337 -16.01 -13.21 4.76
N SER A 338 -15.77 -13.20 3.44
CA SER A 338 -16.38 -12.13 2.66
C SER A 338 -17.88 -12.32 2.86
N GLU A 339 -18.51 -11.41 3.59
CA GLU A 339 -19.95 -11.26 3.57
C GLU A 339 -20.37 -11.36 2.09
N GLU A 340 -21.17 -12.37 1.76
CA GLU A 340 -22.10 -12.23 0.66
C GLU A 340 -22.87 -10.97 0.97
N ILE A 341 -22.50 -9.86 0.33
CA ILE A 341 -23.24 -8.62 0.37
C ILE A 341 -24.65 -9.03 -0.08
N PRO A 342 -25.68 -8.96 0.79
CA PRO A 342 -27.04 -9.21 0.32
C PRO A 342 -27.29 -8.18 -0.77
N ALA A 343 -27.57 -8.68 -1.98
CA ALA A 343 -27.72 -7.89 -3.18
C ALA A 343 -28.53 -6.63 -2.88
N LYS A 344 -27.91 -5.45 -3.14
CA LYS A 344 -28.56 -4.15 -3.01
C LYS A 344 -29.95 -4.22 -3.63
N LYS A 345 -30.98 -4.08 -2.79
CA LYS A 345 -32.35 -3.83 -3.26
C LYS A 345 -32.32 -2.62 -4.18
N LYS A 346 -33.00 -2.74 -5.32
CA LYS A 346 -33.04 -1.71 -6.37
C LYS A 346 -33.50 -0.35 -5.79
N PRO A 347 -33.03 0.79 -6.35
CA PRO A 347 -33.35 2.15 -5.86
C PRO A 347 -34.83 2.56 -5.84
N SER A 348 -35.77 1.67 -6.17
CA SER A 348 -37.21 1.97 -6.24
C SER A 348 -37.98 1.71 -4.94
N GLU A 349 -37.39 1.09 -3.91
CA GLU A 349 -38.08 0.83 -2.62
C GLU A 349 -37.76 1.86 -1.52
N GLN A 350 -36.62 2.55 -1.58
CA GLN A 350 -36.25 3.56 -0.56
C GLN A 350 -37.02 4.89 -0.71
N ILE A 351 -37.70 5.10 -1.84
CA ILE A 351 -38.50 6.31 -2.09
C ILE A 351 -39.90 6.19 -1.46
N LYS A 352 -40.46 4.98 -1.32
CA LYS A 352 -41.79 4.76 -0.71
C LYS A 352 -41.79 4.90 0.81
N GLU A 353 -40.77 4.37 1.48
CA GLU A 353 -40.70 4.41 2.95
C GLU A 353 -40.43 5.81 3.51
N LYS A 354 -39.83 6.69 2.70
CA LYS A 354 -39.57 8.09 3.06
C LYS A 354 -40.76 9.01 2.77
N THR A 355 -41.66 8.64 1.86
CA THR A 355 -42.90 9.40 1.59
C THR A 355 -44.01 9.07 2.58
N GLU A 356 -44.13 7.83 3.07
CA GLU A 356 -45.13 7.47 4.11
C GLU A 356 -44.82 8.09 5.48
N ARG A 357 -43.54 8.28 5.83
CA ARG A 357 -43.16 8.94 7.11
C ARG A 357 -43.34 10.46 7.10
N LEU A 358 -43.47 11.09 5.93
CA LEU A 358 -43.74 12.53 5.81
C LEU A 358 -45.24 12.83 5.92
N THR A 359 -46.12 11.94 5.44
CA THR A 359 -47.58 12.12 5.49
C THR A 359 -48.17 11.97 6.90
N ASP A 360 -47.56 11.17 7.78
CA ASP A 360 -48.04 10.99 9.16
C ASP A 360 -47.70 12.16 10.09
N ARG A 361 -46.66 12.94 9.75
CA ARG A 361 -46.26 14.13 10.52
C ARG A 361 -47.13 15.34 10.18
N GLU A 362 -47.52 15.48 8.91
CA GLU A 362 -48.43 16.54 8.44
C GLU A 362 -49.87 16.35 8.95
N TYR A 363 -50.33 15.12 9.22
CA TYR A 363 -51.66 14.86 9.78
C TYR A 363 -51.75 15.11 11.30
N ARG A 364 -50.63 15.02 12.03
CA ARG A 364 -50.59 15.31 13.48
C ARG A 364 -50.48 16.80 13.80
N GLU A 365 -49.95 17.61 12.89
CA GLU A 365 -49.83 19.07 13.07
C GLU A 365 -51.12 19.83 12.66
N SER A 366 -52.10 19.17 12.03
CA SER A 366 -53.38 19.78 11.61
C SER A 366 -54.51 19.77 12.66
N GLN A 367 -54.25 19.38 13.92
CA GLN A 367 -55.28 19.28 14.97
C GLN A 367 -55.08 20.20 16.20
N VAL A 368 -54.28 21.27 16.09
CA VAL A 368 -54.16 22.28 17.16
C VAL A 368 -54.98 23.53 16.80
N PRO A 369 -55.88 24.02 17.68
CA PRO A 369 -56.69 25.20 17.38
C PRO A 369 -55.87 26.49 17.34
N LYS A 370 -56.19 27.34 16.35
CA LYS A 370 -55.60 28.67 16.08
C LYS A 370 -55.74 29.62 17.27
N ILE A 371 -54.61 30.21 17.70
CA ILE A 371 -54.57 31.53 18.34
C ILE A 371 -54.14 32.52 17.26
N VAL A 372 -54.96 33.55 17.06
CA VAL A 372 -54.77 34.63 16.08
C VAL A 372 -53.87 35.70 16.70
N GLU A 373 -52.84 36.14 15.98
CA GLU A 373 -52.43 37.55 16.01
C GLU A 373 -51.61 37.96 14.77
N LYS A 374 -51.67 39.25 14.50
CA LYS A 374 -51.43 39.97 13.24
C LYS A 374 -49.94 40.21 12.94
N GLY A 375 -49.61 40.49 11.67
CA GLY A 375 -48.45 41.33 11.34
C GLY A 375 -47.78 41.07 10.00
N ASP A 376 -48.21 41.85 9.00
CA ASP A 376 -47.38 42.54 7.99
C ASP A 376 -46.58 41.76 6.91
N LEU A 377 -47.24 41.67 5.76
CA LEU A 377 -46.82 42.22 4.45
C LEU A 377 -45.40 42.82 4.38
N ALA A 378 -44.62 42.40 3.39
CA ALA A 378 -44.48 43.15 2.14
C ALA A 378 -43.43 42.56 1.18
N ASN A 379 -43.81 42.62 -0.10
CA ASN A 379 -42.98 42.81 -1.30
C ASN A 379 -42.26 41.60 -1.93
N LEU A 380 -42.21 41.44 -3.25
CA LEU A 380 -43.01 41.96 -4.39
C LEU A 380 -42.39 41.30 -5.66
N ILE A 381 -43.20 41.15 -6.71
CA ILE A 381 -42.84 41.02 -8.15
C ILE A 381 -42.47 39.59 -8.63
N TYR A 382 -43.37 38.89 -9.36
CA TYR A 382 -43.62 38.91 -10.84
C TYR A 382 -42.38 38.49 -11.65
N ASP A 383 -42.39 37.57 -12.62
CA ASP A 383 -43.30 37.24 -13.73
C ASP A 383 -43.07 35.74 -14.06
N GLY A 384 -43.98 34.88 -14.54
CA GLY A 384 -45.02 35.06 -15.54
C GLY A 384 -44.62 34.40 -16.87
N GLN A 385 -45.05 33.13 -17.10
CA GLN A 385 -45.53 32.53 -18.38
C GLN A 385 -45.48 30.99 -18.32
N LYS A 386 -46.60 30.26 -18.12
CA LYS A 386 -47.70 29.85 -19.02
C LYS A 386 -47.29 28.92 -20.19
N TYR A 387 -47.70 27.64 -20.11
CA TYR A 387 -48.62 26.87 -20.99
C TYR A 387 -48.36 25.36 -20.81
N PHE A 388 -49.15 24.64 -20.00
CA PHE A 388 -50.35 23.86 -20.36
C PHE A 388 -50.15 22.71 -21.39
N GLY A 389 -49.94 21.49 -20.82
CA GLY A 389 -50.59 20.20 -21.07
C GLY A 389 -51.19 19.80 -22.44
N LEU A 390 -50.96 18.53 -22.83
CA LEU A 390 -51.96 17.43 -22.71
C LEU A 390 -51.53 16.12 -23.43
N LYS A 391 -51.93 15.00 -22.79
CA LYS A 391 -52.35 13.68 -23.32
C LYS A 391 -51.32 12.61 -23.74
N VAL A 392 -51.07 11.72 -22.77
CA VAL A 392 -51.33 10.25 -22.75
C VAL A 392 -51.69 9.56 -24.08
N LYS A 393 -50.95 8.49 -24.40
CA LYS A 393 -51.46 7.22 -24.96
C LYS A 393 -50.67 6.04 -24.36
N GLU A 394 -51.36 5.19 -23.61
CA GLU A 394 -51.02 3.78 -23.40
C GLU A 394 -51.28 2.98 -24.69
N VAL A 395 -50.55 1.87 -24.89
CA VAL A 395 -51.06 0.48 -25.01
C VAL A 395 -49.90 -0.46 -25.40
N ASP A 396 -49.66 -1.45 -24.53
CA ASP A 396 -49.30 -2.87 -24.71
C ASP A 396 -48.53 -3.37 -25.95
N PHE A 397 -47.56 -4.28 -25.76
CA PHE A 397 -47.80 -5.74 -25.74
C PHE A 397 -46.47 -6.54 -25.73
N TRP A 398 -46.57 -7.79 -25.29
CA TRP A 398 -45.54 -8.74 -24.86
C TRP A 398 -44.67 -9.42 -25.94
N LYS A 399 -43.60 -10.10 -25.46
CA LYS A 399 -43.01 -11.40 -25.93
C LYS A 399 -42.49 -11.41 -27.37
N GLU A 400 -41.25 -11.80 -27.66
CA GLU A 400 -40.63 -13.14 -27.60
C GLU A 400 -39.32 -12.92 -28.41
N ILE A 401 -38.13 -13.47 -28.16
CA ILE A 401 -37.72 -14.88 -28.19
C ILE A 401 -36.32 -14.95 -27.57
N PHE A 402 -36.19 -15.77 -26.53
CA PHE A 402 -34.95 -16.41 -26.10
C PHE A 402 -34.79 -17.71 -26.91
N SER A 403 -33.55 -18.12 -27.20
CA SER A 403 -33.03 -19.52 -27.34
C SER A 403 -32.31 -19.84 -28.65
N VAL A 404 -31.41 -20.84 -28.54
CA VAL A 404 -30.56 -21.54 -29.54
C VAL A 404 -29.09 -21.10 -29.48
N LEU A 405 -28.08 -21.91 -29.11
CA LEU A 405 -28.01 -23.30 -28.63
C LEU A 405 -26.60 -23.55 -28.03
N ILE A 406 -26.50 -24.36 -26.99
CA ILE A 406 -25.28 -25.06 -26.53
C ILE A 406 -25.19 -26.40 -27.27
N VAL A 407 -24.05 -26.75 -27.88
CA VAL A 407 -23.41 -28.09 -28.04
C VAL A 407 -21.99 -27.82 -28.60
N GLY A 408 -20.87 -28.42 -28.19
CA GLY A 408 -20.63 -29.56 -27.31
C GLY A 408 -19.14 -29.86 -27.12
N PHE A 409 -18.90 -30.89 -26.30
CA PHE A 409 -17.64 -31.47 -25.85
C PHE A 409 -16.96 -32.38 -26.89
N THR A 410 -15.73 -32.83 -26.55
CA THR A 410 -14.86 -33.90 -27.10
C THR A 410 -14.00 -33.60 -28.34
N PHE A 411 -12.67 -33.45 -28.17
CA PHE A 411 -11.68 -34.53 -28.02
C PHE A 411 -10.50 -34.08 -27.16
#